data_AF-A0A840U0X7-F1
#
_entry.id   AF-A0A840U0X7-F1
#
_cell.length_a   1.000
_cell.length_b   1.000
_cell.length_c   1.000
_cell.angle_alpha   90.00
_cell.angle_beta   90.00
_cell.angle_gamma   90.00
#
_symmetry.space_group_name_H-M   'P 1'
#
loop_
_entity.id
_entity.type
_entity.pdbx_description
1 polymer ?
#
loop_
_entity_poly.entity_id
_entity_poly.type
_entity_poly.pdbx_seq_one_letter_code
_entity_poly.pdbx_strand_id
1 'polypeptide(L)'
;MSNNDELMANVTNHYLIQVQKAFGEIEGGARAVEIIVKSLKEIYRYFEPAYFNGSFFVLKHLKDQKLFDEGNAKVIYDKNIFLNRTSGSFFIQVSATEQILMSESENFDVLLRDNHTLIYHYENNKEFLYANGSKIDITLYDRGSRFASQYTELYSALQNYGINKIFNSSCSYFVKSWADENRLFFTGGGRGNNIPEKFMQLSLYEFLSTSLDRGVSIDPVREFNIMGDATKPKPVDIKITWREANRVAIIELKFLGKVKPESGTIYQYTDRRANEGIEQLKGYHDNLSSDSPKSILRSYLLVIDGRRNNLKDDDVRINYFDGMFFKDKEISIDTDKLYHLNIPSFEKVVKLFATPKTI
;
A
#
# COMPACT_ATOMS: atom_id res chain seq x y z
N MET A 1 16.10 12.63 12.83
CA MET A 1 16.72 11.33 12.54
C MET A 1 16.03 10.78 11.31
N SER A 2 16.74 10.11 10.40
CA SER A 2 16.07 9.53 9.22
C SER A 2 15.23 8.33 9.68
N ASN A 3 14.12 8.03 9.02
CA ASN A 3 13.28 6.88 9.39
C ASN A 3 14.03 5.53 9.28
N ASN A 4 15.12 5.51 8.51
CA ASN A 4 16.10 4.41 8.53
C ASN A 4 16.73 4.20 9.90
N ASP A 5 17.02 5.27 10.65
CA ASP A 5 17.63 5.20 11.98
C ASP A 5 16.63 4.73 13.05
N GLU A 6 15.34 5.03 12.88
CA GLU A 6 14.28 4.71 13.85
C GLU A 6 13.75 3.28 13.68
N LEU A 7 13.61 2.81 12.43
CA LEU A 7 13.35 1.41 12.12
C LEU A 7 14.55 0.52 12.50
N MET A 8 15.78 0.99 12.23
CA MET A 8 16.98 0.34 12.75
C MET A 8 16.95 0.34 14.27
N ALA A 9 16.67 1.44 14.98
CA ALA A 9 16.62 1.48 16.44
C ALA A 9 15.58 0.52 17.06
N ASN A 10 14.39 0.37 16.44
CA ASN A 10 13.34 -0.52 16.94
C ASN A 10 13.60 -2.00 16.64
N VAL A 11 14.20 -2.32 15.48
CA VAL A 11 14.63 -3.70 15.16
C VAL A 11 15.88 -4.09 15.96
N THR A 12 16.77 -3.12 16.20
CA THR A 12 18.11 -3.35 16.72
C THR A 12 18.22 -3.34 18.24
N ASN A 13 17.16 -3.03 19.00
CA ASN A 13 17.21 -3.21 20.45
C ASN A 13 16.52 -4.50 20.93
N HIS A 14 15.27 -4.78 20.54
CA HIS A 14 14.58 -5.96 21.07
C HIS A 14 15.05 -7.28 20.43
N TYR A 15 15.02 -7.38 19.10
CA TYR A 15 15.36 -8.62 18.39
C TYR A 15 16.86 -8.88 18.37
N LEU A 16 17.67 -7.82 18.32
CA LEU A 16 19.11 -7.96 18.47
C LEU A 16 19.48 -8.61 19.80
N ILE A 17 18.88 -8.18 20.91
CA ILE A 17 19.13 -8.78 22.23
C ILE A 17 18.72 -10.25 22.22
N GLN A 18 17.61 -10.61 21.58
CA GLN A 18 17.20 -12.01 21.47
C GLN A 18 18.17 -12.84 20.62
N VAL A 19 18.64 -12.31 19.50
CA VAL A 19 19.64 -12.96 18.63
C VAL A 19 20.97 -13.11 19.35
N GLN A 20 21.44 -12.07 20.05
CA GLN A 20 22.66 -12.13 20.85
C GLN A 20 22.55 -13.17 21.96
N LYS A 21 21.42 -13.21 22.69
CA LYS A 21 21.16 -14.24 23.70
C LYS A 21 21.17 -15.65 23.11
N ALA A 22 20.62 -15.82 21.91
CA ALA A 22 20.57 -17.13 21.25
C ALA A 22 21.96 -17.63 20.81
N PHE A 23 22.82 -16.73 20.32
CA PHE A 23 24.20 -17.07 19.96
C PHE A 23 25.16 -17.14 21.17
N GLY A 24 24.80 -16.55 22.32
CA GLY A 24 25.63 -16.56 23.52
C GLY A 24 26.95 -15.81 23.33
N GLU A 25 28.07 -16.48 23.63
CA GLU A 25 29.43 -15.93 23.50
C GLU A 25 29.93 -15.86 22.03
N ILE A 26 29.15 -16.33 21.05
CA ILE A 26 29.58 -16.30 19.65
C ILE A 26 29.50 -14.87 19.12
N GLU A 27 30.68 -14.27 18.87
CA GLU A 27 30.78 -12.93 18.29
C GLU A 27 30.19 -12.87 16.86
N GLY A 28 29.65 -11.69 16.51
CA GLY A 28 29.19 -11.39 15.15
C GLY A 28 27.67 -11.41 14.94
N GLY A 29 26.89 -11.87 15.91
CA GLY A 29 25.42 -11.88 15.81
C GLY A 29 24.80 -10.51 15.48
N ALA A 30 25.31 -9.43 16.10
CA ALA A 30 24.84 -8.08 15.83
C ALA A 30 25.09 -7.62 14.39
N ARG A 31 26.31 -7.86 13.90
CA ARG A 31 26.69 -7.56 12.52
C ARG A 31 25.87 -8.39 11.52
N ALA A 32 25.55 -9.64 11.86
CA ALA A 32 24.71 -10.49 11.02
C ALA A 32 23.28 -9.96 10.91
N VAL A 33 22.69 -9.50 12.01
CA VAL A 33 21.36 -8.85 11.99
C VAL A 33 21.39 -7.61 11.10
N GLU A 34 22.39 -6.74 11.26
CA GLU A 34 22.55 -5.54 10.44
C GLU A 34 22.62 -5.86 8.94
N ILE A 35 23.45 -6.85 8.56
CA ILE A 35 23.60 -7.27 7.18
C ILE A 35 22.29 -7.84 6.64
N ILE A 36 21.61 -8.74 7.37
CA ILE A 36 20.32 -9.30 6.95
C ILE A 36 19.29 -8.18 6.75
N VAL A 37 19.16 -7.25 7.70
CA VAL A 37 18.19 -6.16 7.61
C VAL A 37 18.48 -5.27 6.39
N LYS A 38 19.75 -4.91 6.16
CA LYS A 38 20.16 -4.13 4.99
C LYS A 38 19.84 -4.88 3.70
N SER A 39 20.17 -6.16 3.64
CA SER A 39 19.90 -7.01 2.47
C SER A 39 18.41 -7.19 2.20
N LEU A 40 17.59 -7.38 3.25
CA LEU A 40 16.13 -7.49 3.10
C LEU A 40 15.53 -6.23 2.50
N LYS A 41 15.92 -5.05 2.99
CA LYS A 41 15.50 -3.77 2.39
C LYS A 41 15.84 -3.72 0.91
N GLU A 42 17.07 -4.11 0.55
CA GLU A 42 17.53 -4.11 -0.85
C GLU A 42 16.84 -5.15 -1.73
N ILE A 43 16.60 -6.36 -1.24
CA ILE A 43 15.91 -7.44 -1.97
C ILE A 43 14.45 -7.05 -2.19
N TYR A 44 13.79 -6.50 -1.18
CA TYR A 44 12.39 -6.09 -1.25
C TYR A 44 12.13 -4.84 -2.10
N ARG A 45 13.16 -4.18 -2.63
CA ARG A 45 12.98 -3.23 -3.75
C ARG A 45 12.57 -3.93 -5.04
N TYR A 46 12.86 -5.22 -5.14
CA TYR A 46 12.58 -6.04 -6.32
C TYR A 46 11.63 -7.18 -6.00
N PHE A 47 11.04 -7.22 -4.81
CA PHE A 47 10.19 -8.31 -4.35
C PHE A 47 9.09 -7.76 -3.45
N GLU A 48 7.83 -8.14 -3.71
CA GLU A 48 6.70 -7.78 -2.87
C GLU A 48 6.28 -8.97 -2.00
N PRO A 49 6.70 -9.01 -0.72
CA PRO A 49 6.35 -10.12 0.17
C PRO A 49 4.83 -10.34 0.29
N ALA A 50 4.02 -9.29 0.25
CA ALA A 50 2.56 -9.39 0.40
C ALA A 50 1.84 -10.19 -0.70
N TYR A 51 2.53 -10.50 -1.81
CA TYR A 51 2.02 -11.28 -2.95
C TYR A 51 2.73 -12.62 -3.11
N PHE A 52 3.73 -12.90 -2.27
CA PHE A 52 4.51 -14.10 -2.39
C PHE A 52 3.84 -15.25 -1.66
N ASN A 53 3.49 -16.29 -2.42
CA ASN A 53 2.97 -17.54 -1.90
C ASN A 53 4.07 -18.59 -1.84
N GLY A 54 4.72 -18.71 -0.68
CA GLY A 54 5.76 -19.69 -0.43
C GLY A 54 6.72 -19.27 0.67
N SER A 55 7.94 -19.81 0.63
CA SER A 55 8.95 -19.63 1.68
C SER A 55 10.18 -18.90 1.13
N PHE A 56 10.61 -17.85 1.80
CA PHE A 56 11.76 -17.04 1.40
C PHE A 56 12.75 -16.93 2.55
N PHE A 57 14.01 -17.28 2.29
CA PHE A 57 15.06 -17.31 3.30
C PHE A 57 16.20 -16.34 2.97
N VAL A 58 16.70 -15.62 3.97
CA VAL A 58 17.96 -14.86 3.88
C VAL A 58 18.91 -15.31 4.98
N LEU A 59 20.11 -15.72 4.60
CA LEU A 59 21.09 -16.35 5.48
C LEU A 59 22.36 -15.53 5.57
N LYS A 60 22.89 -15.44 6.79
CA LYS A 60 24.22 -14.88 7.05
C LYS A 60 24.99 -15.80 7.99
N HIS A 61 26.05 -16.42 7.47
CA HIS A 61 27.03 -17.11 8.29
C HIS A 61 27.90 -16.08 9.03
N LEU A 62 28.11 -16.24 10.33
CA LEU A 62 28.82 -15.28 11.19
C LEU A 62 30.28 -15.06 10.76
N LYS A 63 30.91 -16.08 10.18
CA LYS A 63 32.30 -16.04 9.66
C LYS A 63 32.40 -15.89 8.14
N ASP A 64 31.32 -15.49 7.45
CA ASP A 64 31.30 -15.28 5.99
C ASP A 64 31.64 -16.54 5.15
N GLN A 65 31.39 -17.74 5.68
CA GLN A 65 31.56 -18.98 4.92
C GLN A 65 30.40 -19.16 3.95
N LYS A 66 30.69 -19.65 2.74
CA LYS A 66 29.67 -20.09 1.78
C LYS A 66 28.99 -21.35 2.32
N LEU A 67 27.66 -21.31 2.40
CA LEU A 67 26.83 -22.42 2.89
C LEU A 67 26.26 -23.25 1.76
N PHE A 68 26.02 -22.62 0.60
CA PHE A 68 25.48 -23.31 -0.56
C PHE A 68 26.59 -24.01 -1.35
N ASP A 69 26.27 -25.19 -1.87
CA ASP A 69 27.15 -25.90 -2.80
C ASP A 69 27.36 -25.11 -4.10
N GLU A 70 28.60 -25.07 -4.61
CA GLU A 70 28.96 -24.28 -5.79
C GLU A 70 28.24 -24.71 -7.07
N GLY A 71 27.73 -25.94 -7.14
CA GLY A 71 26.92 -26.44 -8.25
C GLY A 71 25.45 -26.02 -8.22
N ASN A 72 24.93 -25.62 -7.04
CA ASN A 72 23.50 -25.36 -6.81
C ASN A 72 23.19 -23.87 -6.61
N ALA A 73 24.19 -23.07 -6.24
CA ALA A 73 24.03 -21.64 -6.04
C ALA A 73 24.52 -20.79 -7.20
N LYS A 74 23.73 -19.78 -7.56
CA LYS A 74 24.08 -18.74 -8.53
C LYS A 74 24.39 -17.43 -7.85
N VAL A 75 25.43 -16.74 -8.31
CA VAL A 75 25.68 -15.33 -7.93
C VAL A 75 24.64 -14.45 -8.60
N ILE A 76 23.98 -13.59 -7.82
CA ILE A 76 22.98 -12.65 -8.32
C ILE A 76 23.62 -11.30 -8.60
N TYR A 77 23.74 -10.96 -9.88
CA TYR A 77 24.22 -9.65 -10.33
C TYR A 77 23.06 -8.68 -10.62
N ASP A 78 21.94 -9.19 -11.15
CA ASP A 78 20.72 -8.42 -11.39
C ASP A 78 19.60 -8.90 -10.47
N LYS A 79 19.16 -8.03 -9.55
CA LYS A 79 18.05 -8.28 -8.62
C LYS A 79 16.68 -8.25 -9.28
N ASN A 80 16.56 -7.79 -10.54
CA ASN A 80 15.30 -7.81 -11.29
C ASN A 80 14.71 -9.22 -11.43
N ILE A 81 15.51 -10.27 -11.25
CA ILE A 81 15.03 -11.66 -11.19
C ILE A 81 13.96 -11.89 -10.12
N PHE A 82 13.86 -11.02 -9.10
CA PHE A 82 12.88 -11.14 -8.04
C PHE A 82 11.53 -10.50 -8.37
N LEU A 83 11.45 -9.59 -9.36
CA LEU A 83 10.28 -8.74 -9.61
C LEU A 83 8.99 -9.51 -9.90
N ASN A 84 9.12 -10.62 -10.62
CA ASN A 84 7.97 -11.44 -11.04
C ASN A 84 7.79 -12.68 -10.17
N ARG A 85 8.52 -12.78 -9.06
CA ARG A 85 8.48 -13.97 -8.22
C ARG A 85 7.33 -13.89 -7.24
N THR A 86 6.23 -14.55 -7.58
CA THR A 86 4.98 -14.58 -6.79
C THR A 86 4.78 -15.89 -6.03
N SER A 87 5.59 -16.91 -6.27
CA SER A 87 5.49 -18.18 -5.53
C SER A 87 6.80 -18.98 -5.54
N GLY A 88 6.84 -20.04 -4.72
CA GLY A 88 7.94 -21.01 -4.66
C GLY A 88 8.73 -20.96 -3.36
N SER A 89 9.91 -21.60 -3.36
CA SER A 89 10.84 -21.55 -2.23
C SER A 89 12.24 -21.22 -2.72
N PHE A 90 12.93 -20.32 -2.01
CA PHE A 90 14.31 -19.97 -2.35
C PHE A 90 15.09 -19.39 -1.19
N PHE A 91 16.39 -19.60 -1.26
CA PHE A 91 17.37 -19.22 -0.26
C PHE A 91 18.30 -18.17 -0.85
N ILE A 92 18.56 -17.13 -0.07
CA ILE A 92 19.54 -16.11 -0.38
C ILE A 92 20.60 -16.11 0.71
N GLN A 93 21.86 -16.33 0.34
CA GLN A 93 22.97 -16.10 1.25
C GLN A 93 23.59 -14.74 0.95
N VAL A 94 23.84 -13.97 2.02
CA VAL A 94 24.47 -12.64 1.95
C VAL A 94 25.83 -12.66 2.63
N SER A 95 26.82 -12.01 2.02
CA SER A 95 28.15 -11.83 2.60
C SER A 95 28.34 -10.42 3.17
N ALA A 96 29.41 -10.22 3.94
CA ALA A 96 29.85 -8.89 4.38
C ALA A 96 30.27 -7.96 3.23
N THR A 97 30.55 -8.51 2.04
CA THR A 97 30.88 -7.77 0.81
C THR A 97 29.66 -7.50 -0.07
N GLU A 98 28.45 -7.72 0.45
CA GLU A 98 27.17 -7.56 -0.26
C GLU A 98 26.98 -8.50 -1.47
N GLN A 99 27.81 -9.53 -1.60
CA GLN A 99 27.57 -10.58 -2.58
C GLN A 99 26.32 -11.37 -2.19
N ILE A 100 25.45 -11.59 -3.17
CA ILE A 100 24.21 -12.37 -3.03
C ILE A 100 24.39 -13.67 -3.79
N LEU A 101 24.28 -14.79 -3.08
CA LEU A 101 24.13 -16.12 -3.67
C LEU A 101 22.68 -16.55 -3.53
N MET A 102 22.15 -17.23 -4.53
CA MET A 102 20.78 -17.75 -4.51
C MET A 102 20.75 -19.22 -4.87
N SER A 103 19.97 -19.99 -4.13
CA SER A 103 19.68 -21.41 -4.38
C SER A 103 18.18 -21.68 -4.23
N GLU A 104 17.68 -22.70 -4.92
CA GLU A 104 16.27 -23.13 -4.88
C GLU A 104 16.09 -24.54 -4.32
N SER A 105 17.18 -25.23 -4.00
CA SER A 105 17.19 -26.65 -3.65
C SER A 105 17.87 -26.95 -2.31
N GLU A 106 17.93 -25.98 -1.41
CA GLU A 106 18.55 -26.18 -0.09
C GLU A 106 17.61 -26.89 0.88
N ASN A 107 18.21 -27.64 1.81
CA ASN A 107 17.50 -28.24 2.92
C ASN A 107 17.54 -27.30 4.14
N PHE A 108 16.39 -26.71 4.46
CA PHE A 108 16.25 -25.80 5.60
C PHE A 108 16.63 -26.44 6.94
N ASP A 109 16.32 -27.72 7.16
CA ASP A 109 16.67 -28.42 8.40
C ASP A 109 18.19 -28.60 8.58
N VAL A 110 18.93 -28.72 7.47
CA VAL A 110 20.39 -28.77 7.50
C VAL A 110 20.95 -27.39 7.86
N LEU A 111 20.44 -26.34 7.24
CA LEU A 111 20.85 -24.95 7.50
C LEU A 111 20.54 -24.53 8.94
N LEU A 112 19.43 -24.98 9.51
CA LEU A 112 19.06 -24.70 10.90
C LEU A 112 19.99 -25.33 11.95
N ARG A 113 20.69 -26.42 11.62
CA ARG A 113 21.62 -27.09 12.54
C ARG A 113 22.96 -26.38 12.67
N ASP A 114 23.24 -25.44 11.78
CA ASP A 114 24.44 -24.61 11.87
C ASP A 114 24.28 -23.53 12.95
N ASN A 115 25.06 -23.67 14.02
CA ASN A 115 25.07 -22.75 15.15
C ASN A 115 25.78 -21.41 14.88
N HIS A 116 26.36 -21.23 13.69
CA HIS A 116 26.99 -19.99 13.22
C HIS A 116 26.21 -19.32 12.08
N THR A 117 24.96 -19.69 11.86
CA THR A 117 24.13 -19.07 10.82
C THR A 117 22.91 -18.39 11.41
N LEU A 118 22.72 -17.11 11.05
CA LEU A 118 21.48 -16.39 11.27
C LEU A 118 20.62 -16.53 10.02
N ILE A 119 19.36 -16.94 10.19
CA ILE A 119 18.42 -17.12 9.08
C ILE A 119 17.19 -16.25 9.31
N TYR A 120 16.89 -15.37 8.37
CA TYR A 120 15.57 -14.80 8.21
C TYR A 120 14.70 -15.73 7.38
N HIS A 121 13.44 -15.92 7.78
CA HIS A 121 12.45 -16.72 7.09
C HIS A 121 11.13 -15.95 6.97
N TYR A 122 10.66 -15.77 5.74
CA TYR A 122 9.34 -15.26 5.41
C TYR A 122 8.47 -16.39 4.87
N GLU A 123 7.30 -16.60 5.45
CA GLU A 123 6.30 -17.55 4.95
C GLU A 123 4.90 -17.14 5.40
N ASN A 124 3.93 -17.14 4.46
CA ASN A 124 2.52 -16.87 4.76
C ASN A 124 2.28 -15.58 5.56
N ASN A 125 2.95 -14.48 5.20
CA ASN A 125 2.93 -13.19 5.94
C ASN A 125 3.45 -13.26 7.38
N LYS A 126 4.21 -14.29 7.72
CA LYS A 126 4.94 -14.39 8.99
C LYS A 126 6.43 -14.26 8.73
N GLU A 127 7.09 -13.59 9.67
CA GLU A 127 8.51 -13.26 9.61
C GLU A 127 9.22 -13.81 10.85
N PHE A 128 10.27 -14.59 10.64
CA PHE A 128 11.03 -15.21 11.72
C PHE A 128 12.53 -15.00 11.57
N LEU A 129 13.23 -14.89 12.69
CA LEU A 129 14.68 -15.08 12.76
C LEU A 129 14.97 -16.42 13.45
N TYR A 130 15.88 -17.19 12.88
CA TYR A 130 16.44 -18.38 13.49
C TYR A 130 17.91 -18.13 13.82
N ALA A 131 18.24 -18.21 15.11
CA ALA A 131 19.58 -18.00 15.63
C ALA A 131 19.94 -19.18 16.53
N ASN A 132 20.95 -19.97 16.17
CA ASN A 132 21.40 -21.12 16.96
C ASN A 132 20.24 -22.03 17.43
N GLY A 133 19.38 -22.44 16.49
CA GLY A 133 18.20 -23.27 16.76
C GLY A 133 17.01 -22.55 17.43
N SER A 134 17.18 -21.33 17.94
CA SER A 134 16.10 -20.54 18.53
C SER A 134 15.28 -19.83 17.46
N LYS A 135 13.95 -19.95 17.51
CA LYS A 135 13.01 -19.25 16.62
C LYS A 135 12.48 -17.98 17.30
N ILE A 136 12.62 -16.84 16.65
CA ILE A 136 12.19 -15.52 17.11
C ILE A 136 11.15 -14.99 16.11
N ASP A 137 9.92 -14.76 16.56
CA ASP A 137 8.88 -14.13 15.73
C ASP A 137 9.10 -12.62 15.68
N ILE A 138 9.23 -12.08 14.47
CA ILE A 138 9.43 -10.66 14.21
C ILE A 138 8.30 -10.05 13.38
N THR A 139 7.21 -10.80 13.19
CA THR A 139 6.02 -10.39 12.43
C THR A 139 5.42 -9.14 13.05
N LEU A 140 5.25 -8.10 12.23
CA LEU A 140 4.63 -6.84 12.66
C LEU A 140 3.28 -6.57 11.98
N TYR A 141 3.14 -6.99 10.72
CA TYR A 141 1.97 -6.69 9.90
C TYR A 141 1.22 -7.98 9.56
N ASP A 142 -0.10 -7.88 9.44
CA ASP A 142 -0.94 -9.01 9.01
C ASP A 142 -0.69 -9.39 7.54
N ARG A 143 -0.17 -8.45 6.74
CA ARG A 143 0.18 -8.64 5.34
C ARG A 143 1.45 -7.89 4.97
N GLY A 144 2.31 -8.51 4.17
CA GLY A 144 3.59 -7.94 3.74
C GLY A 144 4.71 -8.13 4.76
N SER A 145 5.68 -7.23 4.76
CA SER A 145 6.84 -7.28 5.67
C SER A 145 7.16 -5.90 6.23
N ARG A 146 7.70 -5.87 7.44
CA ARG A 146 8.26 -4.66 8.04
C ARG A 146 9.41 -4.04 7.25
N PHE A 147 10.08 -4.81 6.41
CA PHE A 147 11.17 -4.35 5.55
C PHE A 147 10.66 -3.81 4.19
N ALA A 148 9.34 -3.83 3.97
CA ALA A 148 8.64 -3.37 2.76
C ALA A 148 7.30 -2.69 3.10
N SER A 149 7.33 -1.69 3.98
CA SER A 149 6.13 -1.14 4.62
C SER A 149 5.30 -0.17 3.77
N GLN A 150 5.81 0.30 2.63
CA GLN A 150 5.25 1.45 1.89
C GLN A 150 3.76 1.34 1.59
N TYR A 151 3.29 0.17 1.14
CA TYR A 151 1.88 -0.04 0.82
C TYR A 151 0.99 -0.22 2.06
N THR A 152 1.52 -0.84 3.10
CA THR A 152 0.82 -0.97 4.40
C THR A 152 0.63 0.40 5.04
N GLU A 153 1.66 1.24 4.99
CA GLU A 153 1.62 2.63 5.44
C GLU A 153 0.64 3.47 4.60
N LEU A 154 0.66 3.32 3.26
CA LEU A 154 -0.33 3.99 2.40
C LEU A 154 -1.75 3.59 2.77
N TYR A 155 -2.02 2.29 2.89
CA TYR A 155 -3.36 1.80 3.24
C TYR A 155 -3.82 2.36 4.59
N SER A 156 -2.93 2.35 5.59
CA SER A 156 -3.20 2.94 6.92
C SER A 156 -3.46 4.44 6.83
N ALA A 157 -2.70 5.17 6.00
CA ALA A 157 -2.91 6.58 5.75
C ALA A 157 -4.28 6.85 5.10
N LEU A 158 -4.72 6.02 4.14
CA LEU A 158 -6.05 6.16 3.52
C LEU A 158 -7.19 5.91 4.52
N GLN A 159 -7.04 4.95 5.44
CA GLN A 159 -8.00 4.74 6.53
C GLN A 159 -8.04 5.94 7.49
N ASN A 160 -6.87 6.43 7.89
CA ASN A 160 -6.73 7.61 8.75
C ASN A 160 -7.30 8.87 8.08
N TYR A 161 -7.15 9.01 6.76
CA TYR A 161 -7.79 10.09 6.00
C TYR A 161 -9.31 10.00 6.09
N GLY A 162 -9.87 8.79 5.92
CA GLY A 162 -11.28 8.50 6.13
C GLY A 162 -11.79 8.98 7.48
N ILE A 163 -11.15 8.53 8.55
CA ILE A 163 -11.56 8.82 9.94
C ILE A 163 -11.38 10.31 10.26
N ASN A 164 -10.19 10.86 9.98
CA ASN A 164 -9.81 12.16 10.49
C ASN A 164 -10.27 13.32 9.63
N LYS A 165 -10.46 13.13 8.31
CA LYS A 165 -10.78 14.20 7.36
C LYS A 165 -12.16 14.06 6.72
N ILE A 166 -12.53 12.85 6.31
CA ILE A 166 -13.77 12.62 5.57
C ILE A 166 -14.98 12.46 6.49
N PHE A 167 -14.87 11.61 7.53
CA PHE A 167 -16.02 11.18 8.34
C PHE A 167 -16.84 12.35 8.86
N ASN A 168 -16.20 13.37 9.43
CA ASN A 168 -16.86 14.58 9.94
C ASN A 168 -16.67 15.82 9.05
N SER A 169 -16.21 15.64 7.81
CA SER A 169 -15.89 16.74 6.88
C SER A 169 -15.03 17.85 7.51
N SER A 170 -13.95 17.47 8.18
CA SER A 170 -13.09 18.37 8.96
C SER A 170 -11.99 19.04 8.13
N CYS A 171 -11.71 18.54 6.92
CA CYS A 171 -10.76 19.17 6.00
C CYS A 171 -11.38 20.42 5.36
N SER A 172 -10.61 21.51 5.31
CA SER A 172 -10.98 22.81 4.73
C SER A 172 -11.26 22.76 3.22
N TYR A 173 -10.67 21.80 2.50
CA TYR A 173 -11.01 21.54 1.10
C TYR A 173 -12.26 20.67 0.99
N PHE A 174 -12.32 19.53 1.68
CA PHE A 174 -13.44 18.59 1.54
C PHE A 174 -14.78 19.18 1.98
N VAL A 175 -14.81 20.07 2.98
CA VAL A 175 -16.06 20.75 3.38
C VAL A 175 -16.71 21.52 2.21
N LYS A 176 -15.90 22.01 1.26
CA LYS A 176 -16.37 22.73 0.05
C LYS A 176 -16.99 21.81 -1.01
N SER A 177 -16.88 20.49 -0.83
CA SER A 177 -17.58 19.52 -1.68
C SER A 177 -19.09 19.53 -1.42
N TRP A 178 -19.55 20.01 -0.27
CA TRP A 178 -20.98 20.04 0.09
C TRP A 178 -21.68 21.31 -0.43
N ALA A 179 -22.92 21.15 -0.88
CA ALA A 179 -23.80 22.25 -1.27
C ALA A 179 -24.53 22.90 -0.07
N ASP A 180 -24.56 22.19 1.06
CA ASP A 180 -25.32 22.59 2.25
C ASP A 180 -24.56 22.24 3.53
N GLU A 181 -24.86 22.96 4.61
CA GLU A 181 -24.19 22.80 5.90
C GLU A 181 -24.52 21.48 6.63
N ASN A 182 -25.63 20.82 6.23
CA ASN A 182 -26.07 19.54 6.78
C ASN A 182 -25.48 18.35 6.03
N ARG A 183 -24.72 18.60 4.95
CA ARG A 183 -23.97 17.62 4.15
C ARG A 183 -24.90 16.57 3.55
N LEU A 184 -26.01 17.03 2.99
CA LEU A 184 -27.02 16.19 2.34
C LEU A 184 -26.72 16.03 0.85
N PHE A 185 -26.25 17.10 0.22
CA PHE A 185 -25.95 17.14 -1.22
C PHE A 185 -24.52 17.61 -1.46
N PHE A 186 -23.84 16.97 -2.40
CA PHE A 186 -22.61 17.53 -2.96
C PHE A 186 -22.93 18.71 -3.89
N THR A 187 -22.00 19.64 -4.03
CA THR A 187 -22.13 20.78 -4.95
C THR A 187 -22.07 20.34 -6.42
N GLY A 188 -22.83 21.00 -7.30
CA GLY A 188 -22.74 20.82 -8.75
C GLY A 188 -22.71 22.16 -9.50
N GLY A 189 -22.19 22.17 -10.73
CA GLY A 189 -22.09 23.37 -11.57
C GLY A 189 -20.64 23.82 -11.83
N GLY A 190 -20.42 24.76 -12.76
CA GLY A 190 -19.12 25.31 -13.18
C GLY A 190 -18.53 24.76 -14.50
N ARG A 191 -17.62 25.49 -15.15
CA ARG A 191 -16.83 24.98 -16.30
C ARG A 191 -15.93 23.84 -15.80
N GLY A 192 -16.37 22.60 -16.01
CA GLY A 192 -15.69 21.37 -15.60
C GLY A 192 -16.59 20.51 -14.70
N ASN A 193 -17.14 19.43 -15.26
CA ASN A 193 -18.25 18.61 -14.75
C ASN A 193 -17.98 17.81 -13.44
N ASN A 194 -17.09 18.24 -12.53
CA ASN A 194 -16.71 17.42 -11.37
C ASN A 194 -16.14 18.19 -10.17
N ILE A 195 -16.76 19.30 -9.75
CA ILE A 195 -16.26 20.15 -8.65
C ILE A 195 -16.05 19.40 -7.32
N PRO A 196 -16.97 18.54 -6.83
CA PRO A 196 -16.76 17.81 -5.58
C PRO A 196 -15.50 16.95 -5.59
N GLU A 197 -15.27 16.22 -6.69
CA GLU A 197 -14.11 15.35 -6.87
C GLU A 197 -12.81 16.15 -6.80
N LYS A 198 -12.76 17.38 -7.37
CA LYS A 198 -11.59 18.26 -7.27
C LYS A 198 -11.23 18.60 -5.83
N PHE A 199 -12.20 18.99 -5.01
CA PHE A 199 -11.96 19.29 -3.60
C PHE A 199 -11.56 18.05 -2.80
N MET A 200 -12.14 16.89 -3.13
CA MET A 200 -11.76 15.61 -2.53
C MET A 200 -10.33 15.20 -2.88
N GLN A 201 -9.91 15.41 -4.14
CA GLN A 201 -8.55 15.16 -4.61
C GLN A 201 -7.54 16.09 -3.92
N LEU A 202 -7.85 17.39 -3.81
CA LEU A 202 -7.02 18.35 -3.07
C LEU A 202 -6.86 17.94 -1.60
N SER A 203 -7.98 17.60 -0.94
CA SER A 203 -8.01 17.13 0.44
C SER A 203 -7.16 15.86 0.64
N LEU A 204 -7.25 14.90 -0.29
CA LEU A 204 -6.46 13.67 -0.24
C LEU A 204 -4.97 13.97 -0.46
N TYR A 205 -4.64 14.80 -1.45
CA TYR A 205 -3.27 15.19 -1.75
C TYR A 205 -2.60 15.84 -0.53
N GLU A 206 -3.22 16.87 0.06
CA GLU A 206 -2.70 17.56 1.25
C GLU A 206 -2.48 16.59 2.41
N PHE A 207 -3.44 15.69 2.64
CA PHE A 207 -3.32 14.70 3.70
C PHE A 207 -2.17 13.73 3.45
N LEU A 208 -2.04 13.18 2.24
CA LEU A 208 -0.97 12.24 1.92
C LEU A 208 0.41 12.90 1.92
N SER A 209 0.53 14.14 1.43
CA SER A 209 1.78 14.91 1.46
C SER A 209 2.28 15.23 2.87
N THR A 210 1.40 15.20 3.86
CA THR A 210 1.75 15.42 5.27
C THR A 210 1.89 14.11 6.06
N SER A 211 1.20 13.04 5.64
CA SER A 211 1.15 11.77 6.36
C SER A 211 2.17 10.74 5.89
N LEU A 212 2.68 10.87 4.67
CA LEU A 212 3.72 9.99 4.13
C LEU A 212 5.11 10.61 4.33
N ASP A 213 6.11 9.73 4.45
CA ASP A 213 7.48 10.11 4.78
C ASP A 213 8.20 10.99 3.75
N ARG A 214 9.33 11.57 4.19
CA ARG A 214 10.27 12.27 3.30
C ARG A 214 10.90 11.29 2.32
N GLY A 215 10.83 11.60 1.02
CA GLY A 215 11.37 10.76 -0.07
C GLY A 215 10.29 10.22 -1.02
N VAL A 216 9.03 10.36 -0.64
CA VAL A 216 7.87 10.01 -1.46
C VAL A 216 7.57 11.14 -2.46
N SER A 217 7.53 10.82 -3.76
CA SER A 217 7.00 11.75 -4.77
C SER A 217 5.50 11.50 -4.90
N ILE A 218 4.70 12.52 -4.60
CA ILE A 218 3.25 12.49 -4.82
C ILE A 218 2.96 13.48 -5.93
N ASP A 219 2.63 12.94 -7.10
CA ASP A 219 2.37 13.73 -8.28
C ASP A 219 0.85 13.79 -8.50
N PRO A 220 0.20 14.96 -8.34
CA PRO A 220 -1.11 15.17 -8.93
C PRO A 220 -0.89 15.25 -10.45
N VAL A 221 -1.21 14.19 -11.18
CA VAL A 221 -0.75 14.00 -12.57
C VAL A 221 -1.30 15.05 -13.57
N ARG A 222 -2.18 15.96 -13.12
CA ARG A 222 -2.89 16.91 -13.98
C ARG A 222 -2.57 18.39 -13.74
N GLU A 223 -1.98 18.76 -12.61
CA GLU A 223 -2.32 20.03 -11.96
C GLU A 223 -3.85 20.11 -11.72
N PHE A 224 -4.33 20.87 -10.76
CA PHE A 224 -5.77 21.00 -10.47
C PHE A 224 -6.50 21.84 -11.54
N ASN A 225 -6.15 21.65 -12.81
CA ASN A 225 -6.40 22.52 -13.94
C ASN A 225 -7.89 22.66 -14.27
N ILE A 226 -8.30 23.93 -14.33
CA ILE A 226 -9.66 24.45 -14.51
C ILE A 226 -10.10 24.39 -15.98
N MET A 227 -9.20 24.01 -16.90
CA MET A 227 -9.45 23.98 -18.35
C MET A 227 -9.20 22.57 -18.90
N GLY A 228 -10.29 21.83 -19.10
CA GLY A 228 -10.27 20.46 -19.61
C GLY A 228 -10.09 20.42 -21.13
N ASP A 229 -8.92 19.97 -21.59
CA ASP A 229 -8.76 19.46 -22.95
C ASP A 229 -9.36 18.05 -23.01
N ALA A 230 -10.46 17.89 -23.75
CA ALA A 230 -11.18 16.63 -23.91
C ALA A 230 -10.50 15.64 -24.88
N THR A 231 -9.41 16.04 -25.54
CA THR A 231 -8.71 15.23 -26.55
C THR A 231 -7.57 14.40 -25.98
N LYS A 232 -7.22 14.57 -24.71
CA LYS A 232 -6.15 13.82 -24.04
C LYS A 232 -6.73 12.77 -23.09
N PRO A 233 -6.11 11.58 -22.96
CA PRO A 233 -6.50 10.59 -21.96
C PRO A 233 -6.53 11.24 -20.57
N LYS A 234 -7.64 11.08 -19.81
CA LYS A 234 -7.69 11.57 -18.43
C LYS A 234 -6.53 10.92 -17.67
N PRO A 235 -5.64 11.65 -16.99
CA PRO A 235 -4.61 11.04 -16.16
C PRO A 235 -5.21 10.51 -14.85
N VAL A 236 -4.48 9.62 -14.18
CA VAL A 236 -4.87 9.12 -12.85
C VAL A 236 -4.86 10.25 -11.82
N ASP A 237 -5.74 10.18 -10.82
CA ASP A 237 -5.95 11.29 -9.89
C ASP A 237 -4.73 11.54 -8.98
N ILE A 238 -4.13 10.48 -8.41
CA ILE A 238 -2.87 10.57 -7.65
C ILE A 238 -1.92 9.45 -8.05
N LYS A 239 -0.65 9.78 -8.31
CA LYS A 239 0.46 8.82 -8.41
C LYS A 239 1.44 9.04 -7.26
N ILE A 240 1.82 7.96 -6.60
CA ILE A 240 2.78 7.95 -5.50
C ILE A 240 3.97 7.10 -5.93
N THR A 241 5.18 7.63 -5.80
CA THR A 241 6.41 6.92 -6.15
C THR A 241 7.38 6.93 -4.97
N TRP A 242 7.78 5.73 -4.55
CA TRP A 242 8.87 5.50 -3.61
C TRP A 242 10.10 5.06 -4.40
N ARG A 243 10.94 6.03 -4.79
CA ARG A 243 12.09 5.75 -5.68
C ARG A 243 13.12 4.85 -4.99
N GLU A 244 13.29 5.03 -3.69
CA GLU A 244 14.14 4.21 -2.83
C GLU A 244 13.63 2.78 -2.70
N ALA A 245 12.32 2.54 -2.83
CA ALA A 245 11.71 1.22 -2.72
C ALA A 245 11.39 0.57 -4.08
N ASN A 246 11.56 1.29 -5.20
CA ASN A 246 11.13 0.85 -6.54
C ASN A 246 9.63 0.45 -6.57
N ARG A 247 8.82 1.24 -5.87
CA ARG A 247 7.36 1.04 -5.73
C ARG A 247 6.59 2.23 -6.29
N VAL A 248 5.44 1.94 -6.87
CA VAL A 248 4.49 2.92 -7.39
C VAL A 248 3.10 2.55 -6.91
N ALA A 249 2.35 3.51 -6.36
CA ALA A 249 0.92 3.39 -6.18
C ALA A 249 0.17 4.38 -7.07
N ILE A 250 -0.96 3.97 -7.61
CA ILE A 250 -1.91 4.85 -8.28
C ILE A 250 -3.26 4.80 -7.59
N ILE A 251 -3.90 5.95 -7.44
CA ILE A 251 -5.18 6.12 -6.77
C ILE A 251 -6.15 6.81 -7.74
N GLU A 252 -7.28 6.17 -8.01
CA GLU A 252 -8.45 6.84 -8.60
C GLU A 252 -9.45 7.16 -7.49
N LEU A 253 -9.97 8.38 -7.48
CA LEU A 253 -10.93 8.84 -6.49
C LEU A 253 -12.30 9.01 -7.15
N LYS A 254 -13.33 8.40 -6.56
CA LYS A 254 -14.74 8.64 -6.91
C LYS A 254 -15.53 9.05 -5.67
N PHE A 255 -16.75 9.54 -5.89
CA PHE A 255 -17.70 9.79 -4.82
C PHE A 255 -19.10 9.32 -5.18
N LEU A 256 -19.89 8.96 -4.18
CA LEU A 256 -21.27 8.51 -4.30
C LEU A 256 -22.19 9.44 -3.50
N GLY A 257 -23.37 9.76 -4.01
CA GLY A 257 -24.30 10.67 -3.34
C GLY A 257 -25.12 11.50 -4.33
N LYS A 258 -26.07 12.27 -3.78
CA LYS A 258 -26.82 13.25 -4.57
C LYS A 258 -25.99 14.51 -4.75
N VAL A 259 -26.09 15.10 -5.93
CA VAL A 259 -25.44 16.36 -6.31
C VAL A 259 -26.51 17.39 -6.59
N LYS A 260 -26.42 18.53 -5.92
CA LYS A 260 -27.30 19.68 -6.11
C LYS A 260 -26.56 20.77 -6.89
N PRO A 261 -26.84 20.93 -8.19
CA PRO A 261 -26.19 21.96 -8.98
C PRO A 261 -26.73 23.37 -8.64
N GLU A 262 -25.92 24.41 -8.90
CA GLU A 262 -26.35 25.81 -8.79
C GLU A 262 -27.57 26.12 -9.67
N SER A 263 -27.63 25.46 -10.85
CA SER A 263 -28.77 25.49 -11.75
C SER A 263 -28.96 24.10 -12.37
N GLY A 264 -30.22 23.68 -12.50
CA GLY A 264 -30.60 22.38 -13.07
C GLY A 264 -31.09 21.37 -12.05
N THR A 265 -31.31 20.14 -12.52
CA THR A 265 -31.92 19.06 -11.73
C THR A 265 -30.88 18.37 -10.85
N ILE A 266 -31.28 18.03 -9.62
CA ILE A 266 -30.49 17.18 -8.74
C ILE A 266 -30.31 15.81 -9.41
N TYR A 267 -29.09 15.28 -9.36
CA TYR A 267 -28.76 13.96 -9.88
C TYR A 267 -27.98 13.16 -8.85
N GLN A 268 -27.81 11.86 -9.09
CA GLN A 268 -27.20 10.95 -8.12
C GLN A 268 -26.10 10.11 -8.75
N TYR A 269 -25.00 9.95 -8.02
CA TYR A 269 -24.01 8.93 -8.28
C TYR A 269 -24.23 7.73 -7.36
N THR A 270 -24.39 6.57 -7.99
CA THR A 270 -24.61 5.26 -7.37
C THR A 270 -23.37 4.39 -7.57
N ASP A 271 -23.42 3.14 -7.11
CA ASP A 271 -22.36 2.13 -7.27
C ASP A 271 -21.85 2.01 -8.72
N ARG A 272 -22.69 2.34 -9.72
CA ARG A 272 -22.27 2.46 -11.13
C ARG A 272 -21.03 3.35 -11.31
N ARG A 273 -20.92 4.46 -10.57
CA ARG A 273 -19.76 5.36 -10.66
C ARG A 273 -18.49 4.72 -10.07
N ALA A 274 -18.62 3.86 -9.07
CA ALA A 274 -17.50 3.08 -8.56
C ALA A 274 -17.04 2.03 -9.59
N ASN A 275 -18.00 1.37 -10.28
CA ASN A 275 -17.70 0.48 -11.41
C ASN A 275 -17.01 1.18 -12.57
N GLU A 276 -17.42 2.39 -12.94
CA GLU A 276 -16.72 3.21 -13.93
C GLU A 276 -15.30 3.57 -13.46
N GLY A 277 -15.14 3.89 -12.17
CA GLY A 277 -13.84 4.21 -11.59
C GLY A 277 -12.86 3.04 -11.55
N ILE A 278 -13.33 1.83 -11.21
CA ILE A 278 -12.45 0.66 -11.12
C ILE A 278 -11.97 0.22 -12.51
N GLU A 279 -12.82 0.36 -13.53
CA GLU A 279 -12.50 0.10 -14.93
C GLU A 279 -11.47 1.11 -15.47
N GLN A 280 -11.66 2.39 -15.16
CA GLN A 280 -10.69 3.44 -15.49
C GLN A 280 -9.33 3.18 -14.82
N LEU A 281 -9.34 2.80 -13.54
CA LEU A 281 -8.13 2.46 -12.78
C LEU A 281 -7.41 1.24 -13.35
N LYS A 282 -8.14 0.24 -13.86
CA LYS A 282 -7.57 -0.91 -14.59
C LYS A 282 -6.84 -0.47 -15.85
N GLY A 283 -7.42 0.44 -16.63
CA GLY A 283 -6.74 1.03 -17.79
C GLY A 283 -5.42 1.71 -17.41
N TYR A 284 -5.39 2.48 -16.32
CA TYR A 284 -4.14 3.06 -15.82
C TYR A 284 -3.14 2.00 -15.35
N HIS A 285 -3.62 0.98 -14.65
CA HIS A 285 -2.79 -0.12 -14.18
C HIS A 285 -2.05 -0.80 -15.34
N ASP A 286 -2.74 -1.12 -16.42
CA ASP A 286 -2.18 -1.81 -17.57
C ASP A 286 -1.15 -0.96 -18.31
N ASN A 287 -1.47 0.33 -18.50
CA ASN A 287 -0.57 1.27 -19.15
C ASN A 287 0.71 1.45 -18.33
N LEU A 288 0.61 1.71 -17.02
CA LEU A 288 1.80 1.87 -16.17
C LEU A 288 2.63 0.59 -16.03
N SER A 289 1.98 -0.57 -15.96
CA SER A 289 2.70 -1.86 -15.92
C SER A 289 3.51 -2.09 -17.19
N SER A 290 3.00 -1.64 -18.34
CA SER A 290 3.68 -1.72 -19.62
C SER A 290 4.83 -0.71 -19.74
N ASP A 291 4.61 0.53 -19.29
CA ASP A 291 5.60 1.62 -19.38
C ASP A 291 6.72 1.50 -18.33
N SER A 292 6.45 0.87 -17.19
CA SER A 292 7.36 0.76 -16.05
C SER A 292 7.43 -0.67 -15.50
N PRO A 293 7.83 -1.66 -16.32
CA PRO A 293 7.80 -3.09 -15.96
C PRO A 293 8.76 -3.47 -14.83
N LYS A 294 9.68 -2.56 -14.48
CA LYS A 294 10.63 -2.75 -13.38
C LYS A 294 10.09 -2.28 -12.03
N SER A 295 9.01 -1.52 -12.00
CA SER A 295 8.41 -1.03 -10.76
C SER A 295 7.37 -2.01 -10.23
N ILE A 296 7.34 -2.21 -8.91
CA ILE A 296 6.23 -2.91 -8.28
C ILE A 296 5.08 -1.91 -8.22
N LEU A 297 3.96 -2.19 -8.89
CA LEU A 297 2.80 -1.31 -8.95
C LEU A 297 1.70 -1.78 -7.99
N ARG A 298 0.97 -0.83 -7.37
CA ARG A 298 -0.33 -1.07 -6.74
C ARG A 298 -1.40 -0.07 -7.17
N SER A 299 -2.63 -0.54 -7.29
CA SER A 299 -3.79 0.27 -7.69
C SER A 299 -4.87 0.31 -6.62
N TYR A 300 -5.34 1.51 -6.27
CA TYR A 300 -6.37 1.74 -5.26
C TYR A 300 -7.54 2.53 -5.85
N LEU A 301 -8.76 2.00 -5.72
CA LEU A 301 -9.97 2.79 -5.91
C LEU A 301 -10.42 3.32 -4.55
N LEU A 302 -10.38 4.64 -4.38
CA LEU A 302 -10.89 5.32 -3.19
C LEU A 302 -12.28 5.88 -3.49
N VAL A 303 -13.28 5.53 -2.68
CA VAL A 303 -14.65 6.01 -2.86
C VAL A 303 -15.12 6.75 -1.62
N ILE A 304 -15.43 8.03 -1.76
CA ILE A 304 -16.08 8.82 -0.71
C ILE A 304 -17.60 8.65 -0.82
N ASP A 305 -18.21 7.99 0.16
CA ASP A 305 -19.63 7.70 0.19
C ASP A 305 -20.39 8.75 1.02
N GLY A 306 -21.07 9.65 0.32
CA GLY A 306 -21.97 10.66 0.88
C GLY A 306 -23.45 10.35 0.64
N ARG A 307 -23.80 9.09 0.30
CA ARG A 307 -25.20 8.72 0.07
C ARG A 307 -26.01 8.81 1.35
N ARG A 308 -27.30 9.09 1.16
CA ARG A 308 -28.33 9.18 2.17
C ARG A 308 -29.52 8.33 1.72
N ASN A 309 -30.13 7.60 2.64
CA ASN A 309 -31.34 6.85 2.32
C ASN A 309 -32.55 7.79 2.30
N ASN A 310 -33.51 7.54 1.41
CA ASN A 310 -34.77 8.30 1.33
C ASN A 310 -34.65 9.84 1.21
N LEU A 311 -33.47 10.39 0.91
CA LEU A 311 -33.26 11.83 0.77
C LEU A 311 -34.01 12.35 -0.46
N LYS A 312 -34.93 13.29 -0.25
CA LYS A 312 -35.68 14.01 -1.28
C LYS A 312 -34.96 15.28 -1.69
N ASP A 313 -35.33 15.85 -2.82
CA ASP A 313 -34.61 16.96 -3.44
C ASP A 313 -34.79 18.31 -2.70
N ASP A 314 -35.86 18.42 -1.91
CA ASP A 314 -36.23 19.56 -1.08
C ASP A 314 -35.85 19.39 0.40
N ASP A 315 -35.29 18.23 0.78
CA ASP A 315 -34.90 17.98 2.17
C ASP A 315 -33.79 18.92 2.61
N VAL A 316 -33.98 19.54 3.78
CA VAL A 316 -32.98 20.36 4.46
C VAL A 316 -32.44 19.70 5.73
N ARG A 317 -33.02 18.56 6.12
CA ARG A 317 -32.65 17.77 7.32
C ARG A 317 -32.81 16.29 7.00
N ILE A 318 -32.13 15.44 7.76
CA ILE A 318 -32.27 13.99 7.67
C ILE A 318 -32.22 13.37 9.06
N ASN A 319 -33.03 12.34 9.30
CA ASN A 319 -32.97 11.59 10.56
C ASN A 319 -31.71 10.70 10.59
N TYR A 320 -31.35 10.25 11.79
CA TYR A 320 -30.17 9.41 12.00
C TYR A 320 -30.15 8.14 11.15
N PHE A 321 -31.26 7.39 11.09
CA PHE A 321 -31.34 6.11 10.39
C PHE A 321 -31.09 6.26 8.89
N ASP A 322 -31.74 7.24 8.26
CA ASP A 322 -31.59 7.51 6.84
C ASP A 322 -30.22 8.14 6.51
N GLY A 323 -29.71 9.00 7.40
CA GLY A 323 -28.42 9.65 7.25
C GLY A 323 -27.24 8.69 7.33
N MET A 324 -27.33 7.66 8.18
CA MET A 324 -26.25 6.70 8.44
C MET A 324 -26.38 5.37 7.68
N PHE A 325 -27.47 5.17 6.95
CA PHE A 325 -27.83 3.90 6.30
C PHE A 325 -26.73 3.23 5.45
N PHE A 326 -25.88 4.03 4.79
CA PHE A 326 -24.82 3.53 3.91
C PHE A 326 -23.46 3.35 4.60
N LYS A 327 -23.34 3.73 5.88
CA LYS A 327 -22.07 3.66 6.62
C LYS A 327 -21.44 2.27 6.57
N ASP A 328 -22.24 1.23 6.83
CA ASP A 328 -21.74 -0.15 6.92
C ASP A 328 -22.12 -0.99 5.68
N LYS A 329 -22.67 -0.37 4.63
CA LYS A 329 -23.00 -1.05 3.37
C LYS A 329 -21.83 -1.03 2.41
N GLU A 330 -21.35 -2.20 1.99
CA GLU A 330 -20.32 -2.30 0.96
C GLU A 330 -20.82 -1.73 -0.37
N ILE A 331 -19.89 -1.23 -1.19
CA ILE A 331 -20.17 -0.80 -2.56
C ILE A 331 -20.25 -2.05 -3.43
N SER A 332 -21.33 -2.18 -4.20
CA SER A 332 -21.47 -3.27 -5.17
C SER A 332 -20.57 -3.01 -6.38
N ILE A 333 -19.60 -3.90 -6.59
CA ILE A 333 -18.76 -3.93 -7.79
C ILE A 333 -19.19 -5.11 -8.66
N ASP A 334 -19.30 -4.90 -9.96
CA ASP A 334 -19.70 -5.93 -10.92
C ASP A 334 -18.69 -7.09 -10.87
N THR A 335 -19.18 -8.33 -10.98
CA THR A 335 -18.35 -9.53 -10.75
C THR A 335 -17.13 -9.60 -11.67
N ASP A 336 -17.28 -9.17 -12.93
CA ASP A 336 -16.21 -9.11 -13.94
C ASP A 336 -15.19 -7.98 -13.68
N LYS A 337 -15.52 -7.06 -12.77
CA LYS A 337 -14.68 -5.92 -12.35
C LYS A 337 -14.04 -6.12 -10.98
N LEU A 338 -14.17 -7.30 -10.36
CA LEU A 338 -13.50 -7.67 -9.12
C LEU A 338 -11.99 -7.96 -9.34
N TYR A 339 -11.28 -7.00 -9.93
CA TYR A 339 -9.88 -7.14 -10.34
C TYR A 339 -8.94 -7.53 -9.21
N HIS A 340 -9.20 -7.10 -7.99
CA HIS A 340 -8.42 -7.46 -6.80
C HIS A 340 -8.37 -8.98 -6.50
N LEU A 341 -9.30 -9.77 -7.05
CA LEU A 341 -9.27 -11.23 -6.91
C LEU A 341 -8.29 -11.90 -7.88
N ASN A 342 -8.04 -11.28 -9.05
CA ASN A 342 -7.32 -11.90 -10.15
C ASN A 342 -6.02 -11.18 -10.53
N ILE A 343 -5.82 -9.96 -10.03
CA ILE A 343 -4.65 -9.12 -10.28
C ILE A 343 -4.01 -8.83 -8.93
N PRO A 344 -2.88 -9.48 -8.60
CA PRO A 344 -2.25 -9.37 -7.27
C PRO A 344 -2.02 -7.92 -6.84
N SER A 345 -1.66 -7.05 -7.78
CA SER A 345 -1.36 -5.62 -7.60
C SER A 345 -2.59 -4.70 -7.50
N PHE A 346 -3.80 -5.24 -7.47
CA PHE A 346 -5.03 -4.46 -7.44
C PHE A 346 -5.73 -4.63 -6.09
N GLU A 347 -6.04 -3.54 -5.41
CA GLU A 347 -6.60 -3.58 -4.07
C GLU A 347 -8.14 -3.54 -4.07
N LYS A 348 -8.74 -4.08 -3.00
CA LYS A 348 -10.18 -3.94 -2.76
C LYS A 348 -10.52 -2.45 -2.62
N VAL A 349 -11.72 -2.07 -3.06
CA VAL A 349 -12.23 -0.70 -2.95
C VAL A 349 -12.13 -0.20 -1.51
N VAL A 350 -11.51 0.97 -1.35
CA VAL A 350 -11.41 1.66 -0.07
C VAL A 350 -12.58 2.63 0.04
N LYS A 351 -13.60 2.27 0.83
CA LYS A 351 -14.78 3.12 1.06
C LYS A 351 -14.58 4.03 2.27
N LEU A 352 -14.75 5.33 2.08
CA LEU A 352 -14.72 6.34 3.14
C LEU A 352 -16.10 6.98 3.29
N PHE A 353 -16.82 6.70 4.37
CA PHE A 353 -18.15 7.28 4.60
C PHE A 353 -18.07 8.70 5.17
N ALA A 354 -18.83 9.63 4.59
CA ALA A 354 -18.93 11.01 5.08
C ALA A 354 -20.29 11.25 5.75
N THR A 355 -20.27 11.55 7.05
CA THR A 355 -21.49 11.69 7.87
C THR A 355 -22.26 12.98 7.58
N PRO A 356 -23.60 12.92 7.53
CA PRO A 356 -24.44 14.11 7.57
C PRO A 356 -24.55 14.67 8.99
N LYS A 357 -25.01 15.93 9.09
CA LYS A 357 -25.59 16.40 10.34
C LYS A 357 -27.02 15.88 10.43
N THR A 358 -27.29 15.08 11.45
CA THR A 358 -28.59 14.42 11.66
C THR A 358 -29.38 15.15 12.75
N ILE A 359 -30.71 15.03 12.69
CA ILE A 359 -31.63 15.49 13.76
C ILE A 359 -32.03 14.36 14.68
#